data_AF-A0A2D5FBB9-F1
#
_entry.id   AF-A0A2D5FBB9-F1
#
_cell.length_a   1.000
_cell.length_b   1.000
_cell.length_c   1.000
_cell.angle_alpha   90.00
_cell.angle_beta   90.00
_cell.angle_gamma   90.00
#
_symmetry.space_group_name_H-M   'P 1'
#
loop_
_entity.id
_entity.type
_entity.pdbx_description
1 polymer ?
#
loop_
_entity_poly.entity_id
_entity_poly.type
_entity_poly.pdbx_seq_one_letter_code
_entity_poly.pdbx_strand_id
1 'polypeptide(L)'
;MARRFNGSNNVSSSRAIFQQKKKYEVLAAPTRLIDSQEVFRDFWFVENMYYGKIDRLHNFVIANNSKLVTLSDGSGNTITTFDFVAEALKRVQAEYSKAISTSKIQKDDQFLSELTYSKGHINILSEYDKHISDMANKINREAIRNSKEVENFHDFIDFFLNRVFLSKTRDPVTLTGFISSRMSSLNTTGLFVELSDVGYDNDFQKVNDFYDRPNYKFLISTCLKHGFLIDYNVPWRLCANIGSAEMERYMSIVGTSSQDLFETHYDSSYINNISYLLDYLLKYYNRFIAIKPNIKRTKYYYNRGLEVYRYNDKRPRFSRELLDEEFDLSYRANLYAEIRNFETNYRYSEPNLESIKENADQKILNAESRGLLQSERESIVYGYVEHQFKGFFNDLGANNAVRIKRELEREGESSGHKLKSVLEASVRQGRNTVY
;
A
#
# COMPACT_ATOMS: atom_id res chain seq x y z
N MET A 1 2.78 -1.14 -38.80
CA MET A 1 2.94 -2.59 -38.58
C MET A 1 2.12 -2.92 -37.33
N ALA A 2 1.02 -3.68 -37.43
CA ALA A 2 0.13 -3.93 -36.29
C ALA A 2 0.90 -4.65 -35.18
N ARG A 3 0.93 -4.08 -33.97
CA ARG A 3 1.55 -4.69 -32.79
C ARG A 3 0.79 -5.98 -32.47
N ARG A 4 1.39 -7.15 -32.70
CA ARG A 4 0.76 -8.47 -32.46
C ARG A 4 1.23 -9.05 -31.13
N PHE A 5 0.47 -8.83 -30.08
CA PHE A 5 0.56 -9.61 -28.84
C PHE A 5 -0.85 -9.79 -28.25
N ASN A 6 -1.05 -10.91 -27.54
CA ASN A 6 -2.33 -11.28 -26.95
C ASN A 6 -2.12 -11.30 -25.43
N GLY A 7 -1.96 -10.11 -24.84
CA GLY A 7 -1.67 -9.93 -23.43
C GLY A 7 -2.95 -9.76 -22.63
N SER A 8 -3.59 -10.86 -22.28
CA SER A 8 -4.65 -10.86 -21.27
C SER A 8 -4.24 -11.78 -20.12
N ASN A 9 -4.75 -11.54 -18.91
CA ASN A 9 -4.53 -12.49 -17.80
C ASN A 9 -5.24 -13.85 -18.02
N ASN A 10 -5.99 -14.00 -19.13
CA ASN A 10 -6.74 -15.21 -19.50
C ASN A 10 -5.94 -16.21 -20.36
N VAL A 11 -4.61 -16.08 -20.46
CA VAL A 11 -3.77 -17.10 -21.11
C VAL A 11 -3.56 -18.34 -20.23
N SER A 12 -3.45 -19.50 -20.87
CA SER A 12 -3.50 -20.84 -20.27
C SER A 12 -2.37 -21.20 -19.27
N SER A 13 -1.34 -20.37 -19.10
CA SER A 13 -0.26 -20.64 -18.14
C SER A 13 0.50 -19.39 -17.69
N SER A 14 1.10 -19.43 -16.49
CA SER A 14 1.96 -18.36 -15.97
C SER A 14 3.16 -18.07 -16.87
N ARG A 15 3.69 -19.08 -17.58
CA ARG A 15 4.75 -18.90 -18.57
C ARG A 15 4.27 -18.10 -19.77
N ALA A 16 3.06 -18.38 -20.25
CA ALA A 16 2.46 -17.63 -21.36
C ALA A 16 2.18 -16.18 -20.95
N ILE A 17 1.66 -15.94 -19.73
CA ILE A 17 1.49 -14.58 -19.19
C ILE A 17 2.82 -13.84 -19.17
N PHE A 18 3.88 -14.45 -18.63
CA PHE A 18 5.21 -13.84 -18.58
C PHE A 18 5.74 -13.47 -19.98
N GLN A 19 5.60 -14.38 -20.96
CA GLN A 19 6.04 -14.12 -22.33
C GLN A 19 5.25 -13.00 -23.00
N GLN A 20 3.93 -12.93 -22.79
CA GLN A 20 3.11 -11.85 -23.35
C GLN A 20 3.45 -10.50 -22.70
N LYS A 21 3.68 -10.46 -21.38
CA LYS A 21 4.15 -9.24 -20.69
C LYS A 21 5.50 -8.76 -21.23
N LYS A 22 6.45 -9.68 -21.46
CA LYS A 22 7.74 -9.33 -22.08
C LYS A 22 7.58 -8.78 -23.50
N LYS A 23 6.65 -9.32 -24.29
CA LYS A 23 6.31 -8.77 -25.61
C LYS A 23 5.68 -7.38 -25.50
N TYR A 24 4.78 -7.16 -24.55
CA TYR A 24 4.20 -5.85 -24.27
C TYR A 24 5.30 -4.83 -23.93
N GLU A 25 6.19 -5.17 -22.99
CA GLU A 25 7.30 -4.32 -22.57
C GLU A 25 8.16 -3.83 -23.76
N VAL A 26 8.42 -4.70 -24.73
CA VAL A 26 9.26 -4.40 -25.90
C VAL A 26 8.47 -3.73 -27.03
N LEU A 27 7.23 -4.15 -27.28
CA LEU A 27 6.47 -3.80 -28.50
C LEU A 27 5.43 -2.70 -28.29
N ALA A 28 4.84 -2.61 -27.10
CA ALA A 28 3.78 -1.64 -26.78
C ALA A 28 4.35 -0.26 -26.44
N ALA A 29 5.54 -0.23 -25.84
CA ALA A 29 6.19 0.99 -25.38
C ALA A 29 6.20 2.07 -26.49
N PRO A 30 5.72 3.28 -26.21
CA PRO A 30 5.86 4.44 -27.08
C PRO A 30 7.30 4.98 -27.09
N THR A 31 8.33 4.19 -26.75
CA THR A 31 9.76 4.59 -26.79
C THR A 31 10.23 5.08 -28.15
N ARG A 32 9.41 4.92 -29.21
CA ARG A 32 9.64 5.46 -30.55
C ARG A 32 8.74 6.65 -30.92
N LEU A 33 7.78 7.05 -30.09
CA LEU A 33 6.78 8.07 -30.44
C LEU A 33 7.27 9.50 -30.13
N ILE A 34 8.15 9.67 -29.13
CA ILE A 34 8.83 10.92 -28.75
C ILE A 34 10.11 10.52 -28.00
N ASP A 35 11.15 11.36 -27.99
CA ASP A 35 12.35 11.28 -27.11
C ASP A 35 12.01 11.38 -25.60
N SER A 36 10.73 11.21 -25.22
CA SER A 36 10.16 11.50 -23.91
C SER A 36 10.16 10.28 -22.98
N GLN A 37 11.30 9.60 -22.84
CA GLN A 37 11.45 8.60 -21.76
C GLN A 37 11.12 9.20 -20.38
N GLU A 38 11.19 10.52 -20.25
CA GLU A 38 10.90 11.25 -19.01
C GLU A 38 9.42 11.24 -18.59
N VAL A 39 8.46 11.08 -19.52
CA VAL A 39 7.02 11.14 -19.20
C VAL A 39 6.48 9.80 -18.69
N PHE A 40 7.02 8.69 -19.17
CA PHE A 40 6.53 7.36 -18.80
C PHE A 40 7.24 6.84 -17.56
N ARG A 41 6.48 6.33 -16.60
CA ARG A 41 7.03 5.72 -15.39
C ARG A 41 6.37 4.38 -15.12
N ASP A 42 7.19 3.37 -14.88
CA ASP A 42 6.74 2.05 -14.47
C ASP A 42 6.55 2.01 -12.95
N PHE A 43 5.34 2.29 -12.49
CA PHE A 43 5.00 2.31 -11.06
C PHE A 43 4.81 0.92 -10.45
N TRP A 44 4.97 -0.15 -11.23
CA TRP A 44 4.90 -1.52 -10.72
C TRP A 44 6.29 -2.07 -10.37
N PHE A 45 7.33 -1.30 -10.67
CA PHE A 45 8.71 -1.71 -10.52
C PHE A 45 9.38 -1.07 -9.30
N VAL A 46 9.89 -1.94 -8.42
CA VAL A 46 10.77 -1.62 -7.27
C VAL A 46 10.25 -0.38 -6.51
N GLU A 47 11.02 0.71 -6.44
CA GLU A 47 10.74 1.86 -5.58
C GLU A 47 9.59 2.72 -6.08
N ASN A 48 9.27 2.68 -7.38
CA ASN A 48 8.20 3.51 -7.94
C ASN A 48 6.83 3.12 -7.37
N MET A 49 6.65 1.89 -6.87
CA MET A 49 5.40 1.48 -6.21
C MET A 49 5.13 2.21 -4.90
N TYR A 50 6.14 2.91 -4.36
CA TYR A 50 6.05 3.72 -3.15
C TYR A 50 5.92 5.22 -3.44
N TYR A 51 5.77 5.62 -4.70
CA TYR A 51 5.62 7.03 -5.05
C TYR A 51 4.41 7.66 -4.35
N GLY A 52 4.65 8.65 -3.50
CA GLY A 52 3.64 9.29 -2.66
C GLY A 52 3.16 8.46 -1.45
N LYS A 53 3.71 7.26 -1.24
CA LYS A 53 3.41 6.42 -0.07
C LYS A 53 4.42 6.58 1.07
N ILE A 54 5.58 7.17 0.78
CA ILE A 54 6.64 7.39 1.76
C ILE A 54 7.09 8.85 1.76
N ASP A 55 7.46 9.35 2.93
CA ASP A 55 8.10 10.66 3.07
C ASP A 55 9.61 10.60 2.75
N ARG A 56 10.28 11.75 2.90
CA ARG A 56 11.74 11.89 2.70
C ARG A 56 12.58 11.13 3.73
N LEU A 57 11.99 10.76 4.86
CA LEU A 57 12.61 9.95 5.91
C LEU A 57 12.26 8.46 5.75
N HIS A 58 11.63 8.08 4.63
CA HIS A 58 11.16 6.73 4.33
C HIS A 58 10.14 6.18 5.35
N ASN A 59 9.37 7.06 6.02
CA ASN A 59 8.17 6.65 6.75
C ASN A 59 7.01 6.49 5.79
N PHE A 60 6.17 5.48 5.99
CA PHE A 60 4.92 5.39 5.25
C PHE A 60 3.92 6.45 5.71
N VAL A 61 3.22 7.03 4.75
CA VAL A 61 2.31 8.16 4.95
C VAL A 61 0.91 7.90 4.41
N ILE A 62 -0.04 8.68 4.89
CA ILE A 62 -1.46 8.66 4.52
C ILE A 62 -1.82 10.05 3.99
N ALA A 63 -2.51 10.12 2.85
CA ALA A 63 -2.98 11.41 2.34
C ALA A 63 -3.94 12.08 3.33
N ASN A 64 -3.70 13.35 3.63
CA ASN A 64 -4.53 14.11 4.54
C ASN A 64 -5.82 14.54 3.82
N ASN A 65 -6.96 14.02 4.27
CA ASN A 65 -8.27 14.27 3.67
C ASN A 65 -8.65 15.76 3.63
N SER A 66 -8.11 16.59 4.53
CA SER A 66 -8.39 18.04 4.54
C SER A 66 -7.75 18.79 3.37
N LYS A 67 -6.76 18.19 2.69
CA LYS A 67 -6.08 18.75 1.51
C LYS A 67 -6.63 18.23 0.19
N LEU A 68 -7.61 17.33 0.26
CA LEU A 68 -8.25 16.79 -0.92
C LEU A 68 -9.42 17.68 -1.35
N VAL A 69 -9.55 17.87 -2.66
CA VAL A 69 -10.65 18.61 -3.28
C VAL A 69 -11.36 17.73 -4.31
N THR A 70 -12.64 18.02 -4.52
CA THR A 70 -13.43 17.37 -5.56
C THR A 70 -13.29 18.14 -6.87
N LEU A 71 -12.94 17.42 -7.94
CA LEU A 71 -12.84 17.94 -9.31
C LEU A 71 -13.90 17.25 -10.18
N SER A 72 -14.64 18.03 -10.97
CA SER A 72 -15.56 17.51 -11.99
C SER A 72 -14.94 17.60 -13.38
N ASP A 73 -15.30 16.67 -14.25
CA ASP A 73 -14.97 16.73 -15.67
C ASP A 73 -16.01 17.48 -16.53
N GLY A 74 -17.11 17.96 -15.93
CA GLY A 74 -18.20 18.63 -16.66
C GLY A 74 -19.22 17.68 -17.29
N SER A 75 -18.92 16.38 -17.38
CA SER A 75 -19.83 15.33 -17.87
C SER A 75 -20.68 14.70 -16.76
N GLY A 76 -20.51 15.15 -15.52
CA GLY A 76 -21.19 14.64 -14.33
C GLY A 76 -20.34 13.70 -13.48
N ASN A 77 -19.17 13.27 -13.97
CA ASN A 77 -18.23 12.52 -13.14
C ASN A 77 -17.46 13.46 -12.23
N THR A 78 -17.15 12.97 -11.04
CA THR A 78 -16.29 13.67 -10.08
C THR A 78 -15.26 12.71 -9.51
N ILE A 79 -14.09 13.27 -9.21
CA ILE A 79 -13.02 12.59 -8.50
C ILE A 79 -12.54 13.48 -7.36
N THR A 80 -11.87 12.87 -6.40
CA THR A 80 -11.17 13.59 -5.33
C THR A 80 -9.66 13.48 -5.56
N THR A 81 -8.90 14.55 -5.36
CA THR A 81 -7.43 14.55 -5.49
C THR A 81 -6.85 15.73 -4.71
N PHE A 82 -5.53 15.84 -4.53
CA PHE A 82 -4.98 17.05 -3.91
C PHE A 82 -5.29 18.31 -4.72
N ASP A 83 -5.43 19.44 -4.03
CA ASP A 83 -5.72 20.75 -4.59
C ASP A 83 -4.80 21.15 -5.76
N PHE A 84 -3.48 21.02 -5.62
CA PHE A 84 -2.53 21.35 -6.68
C PHE A 84 -2.63 20.41 -7.89
N VAL A 85 -2.97 19.13 -7.66
CA VAL A 85 -3.22 18.16 -8.72
C VAL A 85 -4.49 18.54 -9.49
N ALA A 86 -5.54 18.97 -8.77
CA ALA A 86 -6.77 19.45 -9.40
C ALA A 86 -6.52 20.73 -10.22
N GLU A 87 -5.71 21.67 -9.73
CA GLU A 87 -5.34 22.88 -10.48
C GLU A 87 -4.59 22.55 -11.77
N ALA A 88 -3.64 21.61 -11.71
CA ALA A 88 -2.92 21.15 -12.90
C ALA A 88 -3.87 20.48 -13.91
N LEU A 89 -4.78 19.61 -13.45
CA LEU A 89 -5.77 18.93 -14.28
C LEU A 89 -6.75 19.88 -14.98
N LYS A 90 -7.21 20.93 -14.30
CA LYS A 90 -8.04 21.99 -14.92
C LYS A 90 -7.34 22.63 -16.13
N ARG A 91 -6.02 22.80 -16.07
CA ARG A 91 -5.24 23.35 -17.19
C ARG A 91 -5.10 22.36 -18.33
N VAL A 92 -4.92 21.07 -18.03
CA VAL A 92 -4.95 19.99 -19.02
C VAL A 92 -6.29 19.98 -19.77
N GLN A 93 -7.41 20.03 -19.06
CA GLN A 93 -8.75 20.07 -19.67
C GLN A 93 -8.98 21.32 -20.54
N ALA A 94 -8.53 22.49 -20.08
CA ALA A 94 -8.62 23.73 -20.86
C ALA A 94 -7.81 23.66 -22.16
N GLU A 95 -6.63 23.04 -22.13
CA GLU A 95 -5.79 22.83 -23.31
C GLU A 95 -6.42 21.84 -24.29
N TYR A 96 -7.05 20.77 -23.81
CA TYR A 96 -7.85 19.86 -24.62
C TYR A 96 -9.03 20.56 -25.30
N SER A 97 -9.82 21.31 -24.53
CA SER A 97 -10.96 22.07 -25.04
C SER A 97 -10.55 23.03 -26.16
N LYS A 98 -9.40 23.70 -25.99
CA LYS A 98 -8.80 24.57 -27.01
C LYS A 98 -8.29 23.78 -28.23
N ALA A 99 -7.67 22.62 -28.02
CA ALA A 99 -7.18 21.79 -29.11
C ALA A 99 -8.30 21.23 -29.98
N ILE A 100 -9.43 20.85 -29.39
CA ILE A 100 -10.65 20.43 -30.11
C ILE A 100 -11.21 21.60 -30.93
N SER A 101 -11.36 22.78 -30.34
CA SER A 101 -11.95 23.94 -31.02
C SER A 101 -11.11 24.44 -32.19
N THR A 102 -9.79 24.28 -32.10
CA THR A 102 -8.83 24.61 -33.15
C THR A 102 -8.52 23.45 -34.10
N SER A 103 -9.21 22.29 -33.94
CA SER A 103 -8.99 21.08 -34.73
C SER A 103 -7.53 20.56 -34.71
N LYS A 104 -6.80 20.83 -33.62
CA LYS A 104 -5.44 20.30 -33.39
C LYS A 104 -5.46 18.81 -33.01
N ILE A 105 -6.57 18.33 -32.44
CA ILE A 105 -6.82 16.92 -32.12
C ILE A 105 -8.15 16.46 -32.71
N GLN A 106 -8.33 15.15 -32.88
CA GLN A 106 -9.54 14.56 -33.45
C GLN A 106 -10.71 14.64 -32.45
N LYS A 107 -11.92 14.94 -32.94
CA LYS A 107 -13.11 15.13 -32.10
C LYS A 107 -13.81 13.83 -31.76
N ASP A 108 -13.63 12.81 -32.59
CA ASP A 108 -14.26 11.49 -32.52
C ASP A 108 -13.39 10.44 -31.84
N ASP A 109 -12.35 10.87 -31.11
CA ASP A 109 -11.51 9.95 -30.34
C ASP A 109 -12.20 9.52 -29.02
N GLN A 110 -12.64 8.26 -28.94
CA GLN A 110 -13.42 7.70 -27.82
C GLN A 110 -12.97 8.10 -26.40
N PHE A 111 -11.67 8.11 -26.12
CA PHE A 111 -11.15 8.35 -24.76
C PHE A 111 -10.36 9.66 -24.63
N LEU A 112 -9.94 10.23 -25.76
CA LEU A 112 -8.94 11.29 -25.80
C LEU A 112 -9.42 12.50 -26.62
N SER A 113 -10.69 12.58 -27.00
CA SER A 113 -11.29 13.84 -27.44
C SER A 113 -11.78 14.63 -26.22
N GLU A 114 -12.47 13.98 -25.30
CA GLU A 114 -12.94 14.55 -24.04
C GLU A 114 -12.34 13.79 -22.85
N LEU A 115 -11.60 14.50 -22.00
CA LEU A 115 -10.97 13.90 -20.82
C LEU A 115 -12.00 13.77 -19.71
N THR A 116 -12.50 12.55 -19.54
CA THR A 116 -13.36 12.18 -18.41
C THR A 116 -12.52 11.63 -17.26
N TYR A 117 -13.04 11.73 -16.04
CA TYR A 117 -12.39 11.19 -14.85
C TYR A 117 -13.10 9.94 -14.36
N SER A 118 -12.39 8.81 -14.36
CA SER A 118 -12.92 7.53 -13.88
C SER A 118 -12.59 7.28 -12.40
N LYS A 119 -11.40 7.71 -11.94
CA LYS A 119 -10.90 7.38 -10.61
C LYS A 119 -9.91 8.42 -10.10
N GLY A 120 -10.10 8.85 -8.86
CA GLY A 120 -9.17 9.71 -8.13
C GLY A 120 -8.63 9.04 -6.88
N HIS A 121 -8.53 9.79 -5.79
CA HIS A 121 -8.12 9.35 -4.47
C HIS A 121 -9.01 8.24 -3.91
N ILE A 122 -8.40 7.25 -3.28
CA ILE A 122 -9.08 6.21 -2.50
C ILE A 122 -8.67 6.33 -1.04
N ASN A 123 -9.64 6.37 -0.13
CA ASN A 123 -9.36 6.40 1.30
C ASN A 123 -8.69 5.08 1.74
N ILE A 124 -7.42 5.17 2.16
CA ILE A 124 -6.63 4.01 2.60
C ILE A 124 -7.23 3.33 3.83
N LEU A 125 -7.84 4.08 4.75
CA LEU A 125 -8.44 3.53 5.96
C LEU A 125 -9.63 2.64 5.62
N SER A 126 -10.41 3.00 4.59
CA SER A 126 -11.52 2.17 4.11
C SER A 126 -11.04 0.87 3.46
N GLU A 127 -9.97 0.93 2.65
CA GLU A 127 -9.37 -0.27 2.04
C GLU A 127 -8.74 -1.18 3.10
N TYR A 128 -8.07 -0.58 4.10
CA TYR A 128 -7.52 -1.33 5.23
C TYR A 128 -8.62 -1.95 6.10
N ASP A 129 -9.72 -1.22 6.39
CA ASP A 129 -10.87 -1.76 7.14
C ASP A 129 -11.44 -3.00 6.48
N LYS A 130 -11.61 -2.96 5.15
CA LYS A 130 -12.06 -4.11 4.36
C LYS A 130 -11.08 -5.27 4.50
N HIS A 131 -9.79 -5.01 4.27
CA HIS A 131 -8.73 -6.01 4.35
C HIS A 131 -8.66 -6.71 5.72
N ILE A 132 -8.54 -5.93 6.79
CA ILE A 132 -8.40 -6.47 8.14
C ILE A 132 -9.70 -7.14 8.60
N SER A 133 -10.87 -6.65 8.17
CA SER A 133 -12.15 -7.30 8.42
C SER A 133 -12.26 -8.65 7.73
N ASP A 134 -11.84 -8.78 6.48
CA ASP A 134 -11.86 -10.06 5.75
C ASP A 134 -10.94 -11.08 6.42
N MET A 135 -9.74 -10.65 6.82
CA MET A 135 -8.78 -11.46 7.58
C MET A 135 -9.39 -11.90 8.93
N ALA A 136 -9.89 -10.96 9.72
CA ALA A 136 -10.44 -11.24 11.04
C ALA A 136 -11.70 -12.10 10.98
N ASN A 137 -12.56 -11.92 9.97
CA ASN A 137 -13.71 -12.80 9.75
C ASN A 137 -13.28 -14.25 9.48
N LYS A 138 -12.20 -14.47 8.72
CA LYS A 138 -11.67 -15.81 8.47
C LYS A 138 -11.16 -16.44 9.76
N ILE A 139 -10.32 -15.73 10.50
CA ILE A 139 -9.74 -16.21 11.77
C ILE A 139 -10.83 -16.42 12.82
N ASN A 140 -11.82 -15.54 12.92
CA ASN A 140 -12.92 -15.69 13.86
C ASN A 140 -13.76 -16.95 13.59
N ARG A 141 -13.96 -17.34 12.32
CA ARG A 141 -14.58 -18.64 11.99
C ARG A 141 -13.76 -19.82 12.50
N GLU A 142 -12.44 -19.72 12.48
CA GLU A 142 -11.55 -20.73 13.05
C GLU A 142 -11.60 -20.73 14.58
N ALA A 143 -11.63 -19.56 15.23
CA ALA A 143 -11.79 -19.43 16.68
C ALA A 143 -13.11 -20.07 17.15
N ILE A 144 -14.21 -19.88 16.41
CA ILE A 144 -15.51 -20.51 16.71
C ILE A 144 -15.43 -22.04 16.68
N ARG A 145 -14.66 -22.62 15.74
CA ARG A 145 -14.45 -24.07 15.64
C ARG A 145 -13.52 -24.58 16.74
N ASN A 146 -12.51 -23.81 17.07
CA ASN A 146 -11.49 -24.12 18.07
C ASN A 146 -11.73 -23.37 19.39
N SER A 147 -13.00 -23.21 19.79
CA SER A 147 -13.36 -22.28 20.87
C SER A 147 -12.70 -22.56 22.21
N LYS A 148 -12.13 -23.76 22.42
CA LYS A 148 -11.39 -24.11 23.64
C LYS A 148 -10.02 -23.43 23.75
N GLU A 149 -9.45 -22.98 22.63
CA GLU A 149 -8.15 -22.26 22.59
C GLU A 149 -8.28 -20.79 22.98
N VAL A 150 -9.50 -20.26 23.09
CA VAL A 150 -9.76 -18.85 23.40
C VAL A 150 -10.67 -18.80 24.63
N GLU A 151 -10.12 -18.48 25.80
CA GLU A 151 -10.87 -18.29 27.04
C GLU A 151 -11.16 -16.80 27.32
N ASN A 152 -10.19 -15.95 27.02
CA ASN A 152 -10.23 -14.50 27.27
C ASN A 152 -9.73 -13.69 26.05
N PHE A 153 -9.59 -12.37 26.21
CA PHE A 153 -9.16 -11.50 25.13
C PHE A 153 -7.68 -11.65 24.74
N HIS A 154 -6.78 -11.86 25.71
CA HIS A 154 -5.37 -12.15 25.43
C HIS A 154 -5.24 -13.43 24.59
N ASP A 155 -5.94 -14.52 24.96
CA ASP A 155 -5.92 -15.75 24.18
C ASP A 155 -6.43 -15.54 22.74
N PHE A 156 -7.34 -14.58 22.54
CA PHE A 156 -7.84 -14.25 21.20
C PHE A 156 -6.79 -13.52 20.37
N ILE A 157 -6.03 -12.59 20.97
CA ILE A 157 -4.91 -11.92 20.32
C ILE A 157 -3.86 -12.97 19.90
N ASP A 158 -3.46 -13.84 20.83
CA ASP A 158 -2.49 -14.90 20.57
C ASP A 158 -2.98 -15.86 19.48
N PHE A 159 -4.26 -16.28 19.57
CA PHE A 159 -4.87 -17.12 18.55
C PHE A 159 -4.84 -16.44 17.19
N PHE A 160 -5.20 -15.15 17.13
CA PHE A 160 -5.22 -14.38 15.89
C PHE A 160 -3.81 -14.28 15.28
N LEU A 161 -2.84 -13.79 16.04
CA LEU A 161 -1.48 -13.57 15.56
C LEU A 161 -0.82 -14.89 15.14
N ASN A 162 -1.02 -15.97 15.89
CA ASN A 162 -0.52 -17.29 15.50
C ASN A 162 -1.10 -17.74 14.15
N ARG A 163 -2.39 -17.51 13.88
CA ARG A 163 -2.99 -17.85 12.57
C ARG A 163 -2.47 -16.97 11.44
N VAL A 164 -2.19 -15.69 11.70
CA VAL A 164 -1.53 -14.81 10.72
C VAL A 164 -0.10 -15.29 10.46
N PHE A 165 0.70 -15.51 11.51
CA PHE A 165 2.13 -15.83 11.38
C PHE A 165 2.37 -17.19 10.72
N LEU A 166 1.46 -18.15 10.93
CA LEU A 166 1.49 -19.45 10.25
C LEU A 166 0.89 -19.41 8.83
N SER A 167 0.31 -18.28 8.42
CA SER A 167 -0.26 -18.15 7.08
C SER A 167 0.83 -18.12 6.01
N LYS A 168 0.58 -18.80 4.87
CA LYS A 168 1.50 -18.78 3.73
C LYS A 168 1.45 -17.48 2.93
N THR A 169 0.36 -16.72 3.05
CA THR A 169 0.11 -15.51 2.27
C THR A 169 0.86 -14.30 2.82
N ARG A 170 1.21 -14.32 4.12
CA ARG A 170 1.92 -13.22 4.81
C ARG A 170 1.22 -11.88 4.59
N ASP A 171 -0.10 -11.92 4.74
CA ASP A 171 -0.93 -10.76 4.56
C ASP A 171 -0.61 -9.72 5.66
N PRO A 172 -0.53 -8.43 5.31
CA PRO A 172 -0.20 -7.39 6.29
C PRO A 172 -1.31 -7.29 7.34
N VAL A 173 -0.93 -7.08 8.59
CA VAL A 173 -1.83 -6.89 9.72
C VAL A 173 -1.91 -5.43 10.11
N THR A 174 -0.81 -4.68 10.02
CA THR A 174 -0.77 -3.25 10.35
C THR A 174 -1.17 -2.39 9.15
N LEU A 175 -1.67 -1.18 9.41
CA LEU A 175 -1.97 -0.22 8.33
C LEU A 175 -0.69 0.16 7.57
N THR A 176 0.45 0.32 8.25
CA THR A 176 1.73 0.54 7.57
C THR A 176 2.15 -0.64 6.72
N GLY A 177 2.03 -1.87 7.23
CA GLY A 177 2.21 -3.10 6.47
C GLY A 177 1.34 -3.12 5.22
N PHE A 178 0.07 -2.74 5.36
CA PHE A 178 -0.89 -2.69 4.26
C PHE A 178 -0.50 -1.65 3.19
N ILE A 179 -0.14 -0.42 3.58
CA ILE A 179 0.34 0.64 2.68
C ILE A 179 1.58 0.18 1.91
N SER A 180 2.51 -0.49 2.60
CA SER A 180 3.76 -1.00 2.02
C SER A 180 3.55 -2.16 1.05
N SER A 181 2.39 -2.82 1.10
CA SER A 181 2.08 -3.98 0.28
C SER A 181 1.54 -3.60 -1.09
N ARG A 182 1.47 -4.58 -1.99
CA ARG A 182 0.79 -4.45 -3.30
C ARG A 182 -0.74 -4.38 -3.19
N MET A 183 -1.29 -4.61 -1.99
CA MET A 183 -2.73 -4.52 -1.76
C MET A 183 -3.21 -3.06 -1.67
N SER A 184 -2.31 -2.15 -1.29
CA SER A 184 -2.58 -0.72 -1.30
C SER A 184 -2.41 -0.15 -2.72
N SER A 185 -3.49 0.43 -3.26
CA SER A 185 -3.48 1.11 -4.56
C SER A 185 -2.63 2.39 -4.53
N LEU A 186 -2.05 2.78 -5.67
CA LEU A 186 -1.37 4.07 -5.82
C LEU A 186 -2.34 5.25 -5.72
N ASN A 187 -3.62 5.06 -6.04
CA ASN A 187 -4.65 6.07 -5.87
C ASN A 187 -4.82 6.51 -4.40
N THR A 188 -4.34 5.75 -3.42
CA THR A 188 -4.44 6.16 -2.01
C THR A 188 -3.52 7.32 -1.65
N THR A 189 -2.58 7.70 -2.53
CA THR A 189 -1.65 8.81 -2.28
C THR A 189 -2.25 10.16 -2.61
N GLY A 190 -3.34 10.23 -3.38
CA GLY A 190 -3.89 11.51 -3.86
C GLY A 190 -3.09 12.16 -4.99
N LEU A 191 -2.03 11.51 -5.51
CA LEU A 191 -1.22 11.98 -6.65
C LEU A 191 -1.60 11.36 -7.99
N PHE A 192 -2.49 10.36 -7.99
CA PHE A 192 -2.85 9.59 -9.18
C PHE A 192 -4.32 9.81 -9.56
N VAL A 193 -4.55 9.99 -10.86
CA VAL A 193 -5.88 10.12 -11.47
C VAL A 193 -5.96 9.24 -12.71
N GLU A 194 -7.10 8.57 -12.91
CA GLU A 194 -7.35 7.71 -14.06
C GLU A 194 -8.42 8.30 -14.96
N LEU A 195 -8.11 8.39 -16.25
CA LEU A 195 -8.99 8.94 -17.28
C LEU A 195 -9.99 7.94 -17.86
N SER A 196 -9.88 6.66 -17.47
CA SER A 196 -10.71 5.58 -18.00
C SER A 196 -10.82 4.40 -17.02
N ASP A 197 -11.95 3.71 -17.06
CA ASP A 197 -12.28 2.54 -16.27
C ASP A 197 -11.94 1.20 -16.97
N VAL A 198 -11.21 1.25 -18.10
CA VAL A 198 -10.74 0.06 -18.81
C VAL A 198 -9.95 -0.86 -17.87
N GLY A 199 -10.10 -2.17 -18.04
CA GLY A 199 -9.43 -3.17 -17.21
C GLY A 199 -7.89 -3.11 -17.33
N TYR A 200 -7.19 -3.21 -16.21
CA TYR A 200 -5.71 -3.14 -16.17
C TYR A 200 -5.00 -4.35 -16.79
N ASP A 201 -5.73 -5.43 -17.10
CA ASP A 201 -5.18 -6.74 -17.46
C ASP A 201 -5.21 -7.05 -18.96
N ASN A 202 -5.81 -6.18 -19.78
CA ASN A 202 -5.88 -6.35 -21.23
C ASN A 202 -4.90 -5.42 -21.95
N ASP A 203 -3.71 -5.93 -22.22
CA ASP A 203 -2.64 -5.21 -22.89
C ASP A 203 -2.98 -4.84 -24.35
N PHE A 204 -3.85 -5.61 -25.01
CA PHE A 204 -4.29 -5.27 -26.37
C PHE A 204 -5.18 -4.02 -26.37
N GLN A 205 -6.11 -3.92 -25.41
CA GLN A 205 -6.93 -2.72 -25.21
C GLN A 205 -6.07 -1.50 -24.89
N LYS A 206 -5.06 -1.63 -24.02
CA LYS A 206 -4.11 -0.53 -23.73
C LYS A 206 -3.48 0.06 -25.00
N VAL A 207 -3.08 -0.79 -25.95
CA VAL A 207 -2.52 -0.32 -27.22
C VAL A 207 -3.59 0.29 -28.11
N ASN A 208 -4.67 -0.44 -28.37
CA ASN A 208 -5.68 -0.03 -29.34
C ASN A 208 -6.43 1.23 -28.89
N ASP A 209 -6.75 1.31 -27.60
CA ASP A 209 -7.63 2.32 -27.02
C ASP A 209 -6.86 3.53 -26.50
N PHE A 210 -5.52 3.44 -26.38
CA PHE A 210 -4.67 4.55 -25.97
C PHE A 210 -3.43 4.73 -26.84
N TYR A 211 -2.44 3.82 -26.80
CA TYR A 211 -1.14 4.11 -27.43
C TYR A 211 -1.20 4.40 -28.93
N ASP A 212 -2.03 3.68 -29.67
CA ASP A 212 -2.16 3.81 -31.12
C ASP A 212 -3.23 4.85 -31.50
N ARG A 213 -3.87 5.51 -30.52
CA ARG A 213 -4.85 6.56 -30.76
C ARG A 213 -4.19 7.86 -31.24
N PRO A 214 -4.83 8.57 -32.18
CA PRO A 214 -4.26 9.77 -32.79
C PRO A 214 -4.03 10.91 -31.78
N ASN A 215 -4.88 11.02 -30.76
CA ASN A 215 -4.78 12.08 -29.76
C ASN A 215 -3.77 11.75 -28.63
N TYR A 216 -3.23 10.54 -28.57
CA TYR A 216 -2.36 10.13 -27.46
C TYR A 216 -1.04 10.90 -27.42
N LYS A 217 -0.48 11.23 -28.59
CA LYS A 217 0.71 12.10 -28.66
C LYS A 217 0.46 13.48 -28.04
N PHE A 218 -0.76 14.00 -28.23
CA PHE A 218 -1.18 15.26 -27.62
C PHE A 218 -1.27 15.11 -26.09
N LEU A 219 -1.88 14.03 -25.59
CA LEU A 219 -1.93 13.71 -24.15
C LEU A 219 -0.54 13.77 -23.54
N ILE A 220 0.43 13.04 -24.10
CA ILE A 220 1.81 12.99 -23.60
C ILE A 220 2.40 14.41 -23.50
N SER A 221 2.26 15.21 -24.56
CA SER A 221 2.80 16.56 -24.60
C SER A 221 2.15 17.50 -23.57
N THR A 222 0.84 17.36 -23.37
CA THR A 222 0.08 18.16 -22.40
C THR A 222 0.38 17.73 -20.97
N CYS A 223 0.50 16.42 -20.71
CA CYS A 223 0.93 15.90 -19.42
C CYS A 223 2.31 16.43 -19.03
N LEU A 224 3.31 16.33 -19.92
CA LEU A 224 4.65 16.85 -19.67
C LEU A 224 4.63 18.35 -19.33
N LYS A 225 3.90 19.15 -20.11
CA LYS A 225 3.77 20.60 -19.92
C LYS A 225 3.13 20.99 -18.59
N HIS A 226 2.31 20.11 -18.01
CA HIS A 226 1.61 20.34 -16.75
C HIS A 226 2.16 19.51 -15.58
N GLY A 227 3.34 18.90 -15.74
CA GLY A 227 4.02 18.19 -14.68
C GLY A 227 3.40 16.84 -14.33
N PHE A 228 2.79 16.15 -15.31
CA PHE A 228 2.28 14.79 -15.13
C PHE A 228 3.18 13.74 -15.79
N LEU A 229 3.38 12.64 -15.08
CA LEU A 229 3.85 11.37 -15.62
C LEU A 229 2.66 10.51 -16.05
N ILE A 230 2.91 9.56 -16.95
CA ILE A 230 1.96 8.54 -17.36
C ILE A 230 2.45 7.17 -16.88
N ASP A 231 1.56 6.39 -16.26
CA ASP A 231 1.88 5.01 -15.86
C ASP A 231 2.08 4.14 -17.11
N TYR A 232 3.26 3.54 -17.20
CA TYR A 232 3.63 2.66 -18.31
C TYR A 232 2.70 1.44 -18.43
N ASN A 233 2.16 0.93 -17.32
CA ASN A 233 1.31 -0.26 -17.33
C ASN A 233 -0.18 0.08 -17.47
N VAL A 234 -0.53 1.36 -17.31
CA VAL A 234 -1.92 1.88 -17.29
C VAL A 234 -1.92 3.23 -18.03
N PRO A 235 -2.00 3.26 -19.37
CA PRO A 235 -1.73 4.45 -20.17
C PRO A 235 -2.69 5.63 -19.97
N TRP A 236 -3.83 5.41 -19.31
CA TRP A 236 -4.80 6.42 -18.91
C TRP A 236 -4.62 6.91 -17.47
N ARG A 237 -3.65 6.39 -16.72
CA ARG A 237 -3.33 6.83 -15.36
C ARG A 237 -2.26 7.91 -15.41
N LEU A 238 -2.63 9.10 -14.93
CA LEU A 238 -1.76 10.23 -14.74
C LEU A 238 -1.25 10.25 -13.31
N CYS A 239 0.01 10.64 -13.14
CA CYS A 239 0.65 10.81 -11.84
C CYS A 239 1.26 12.20 -11.77
N ALA A 240 0.93 12.96 -10.74
CA ALA A 240 1.58 14.26 -10.51
C ALA A 240 3.08 14.06 -10.26
N ASN A 241 3.93 14.68 -11.08
CA ASN A 241 5.38 14.64 -10.95
C ASN A 241 5.85 15.70 -9.95
N ILE A 242 5.88 15.37 -8.66
CA ILE A 242 6.23 16.31 -7.60
C ILE A 242 7.66 16.84 -7.71
N GLY A 243 8.52 16.20 -8.50
CA GLY A 243 9.88 16.68 -8.78
C GLY A 243 10.00 17.60 -9.99
N SER A 244 8.89 17.90 -10.69
CA SER A 244 8.91 18.72 -11.90
C SER A 244 8.68 20.20 -11.59
N ALA A 245 9.37 21.08 -12.31
CA ALA A 245 9.22 22.53 -12.15
C ALA A 245 7.81 23.01 -12.52
N GLU A 246 7.13 22.30 -13.42
CA GLU A 246 5.75 22.56 -13.83
C GLU A 246 4.78 22.24 -12.70
N MET A 247 4.92 21.08 -12.03
CA MET A 247 4.08 20.70 -10.90
C MET A 247 4.31 21.61 -9.69
N GLU A 248 5.57 21.99 -9.44
CA GLU A 248 5.96 22.93 -8.38
C GLU A 248 5.21 24.28 -8.49
N ARG A 249 4.92 24.74 -9.72
CA ARG A 249 4.11 25.95 -9.92
C ARG A 249 2.69 25.79 -9.37
N TYR A 250 2.07 24.64 -9.55
CA TYR A 250 0.72 24.37 -9.02
C TYR A 250 0.74 24.19 -7.49
N MET A 251 1.78 23.55 -6.96
CA MET A 251 2.00 23.42 -5.52
C MET A 251 2.14 24.79 -4.85
N SER A 252 2.88 25.71 -5.48
CA SER A 252 3.06 27.06 -4.94
C SER A 252 1.75 27.86 -4.84
N ILE A 253 0.78 27.64 -5.74
CA ILE A 253 -0.53 28.32 -5.74
C ILE A 253 -1.32 27.99 -4.48
N VAL A 254 -1.18 26.76 -3.98
CA VAL A 254 -1.89 26.26 -2.80
C VAL A 254 -1.04 26.34 -1.52
N GLY A 255 0.14 26.98 -1.59
CA GLY A 255 1.02 27.20 -0.43
C GLY A 255 1.77 25.96 0.03
N THR A 256 2.14 25.07 -0.89
CA THR A 256 3.04 23.93 -0.62
C THR A 256 4.17 23.88 -1.63
N SER A 257 5.11 22.95 -1.43
CA SER A 257 6.28 22.73 -2.27
C SER A 257 6.63 21.25 -2.29
N SER A 258 7.48 20.81 -3.21
CA SER A 258 8.02 19.44 -3.16
C SER A 258 8.82 19.16 -1.88
N GLN A 259 9.27 20.21 -1.18
CA GLN A 259 9.93 20.17 0.12
C GLN A 259 8.96 19.88 1.26
N ASP A 260 7.84 20.58 1.28
CA ASP A 260 6.92 20.61 2.42
C ASP A 260 5.68 19.74 2.18
N LEU A 261 5.55 19.12 1.01
CA LEU A 261 4.38 18.32 0.61
C LEU A 261 4.02 17.27 1.67
N PHE A 262 4.99 16.49 2.14
CA PHE A 262 4.73 15.42 3.10
C PHE A 262 4.38 15.93 4.51
N GLU A 263 4.78 17.15 4.84
CA GLU A 263 4.45 17.78 6.12
C GLU A 263 3.07 18.45 6.08
N THR A 264 2.66 18.91 4.89
CA THR A 264 1.43 19.70 4.72
C THR A 264 0.24 18.88 4.21
N HIS A 265 0.47 17.81 3.43
CA HIS A 265 -0.56 17.03 2.74
C HIS A 265 -0.67 15.58 3.18
N TYR A 266 0.16 15.16 4.13
CA TYR A 266 0.20 13.78 4.58
C TYR A 266 0.33 13.67 6.09
N ASP A 267 -0.18 12.57 6.63
CA ASP A 267 -0.03 12.16 8.02
C ASP A 267 0.82 10.90 8.10
N SER A 268 1.57 10.73 9.20
CA SER A 268 2.36 9.52 9.44
C SER A 268 1.47 8.31 9.72
N SER A 269 1.69 7.21 8.99
CA SER A 269 0.83 6.01 9.10
C SER A 269 0.97 5.25 10.43
N TYR A 270 2.11 5.40 11.13
CA TYR A 270 2.41 4.63 12.33
C TYR A 270 1.73 5.12 13.62
N ILE A 271 1.20 6.36 13.64
CA ILE A 271 0.72 6.99 14.88
C ILE A 271 -0.40 6.18 15.55
N ASN A 272 -1.35 5.65 14.77
CA ASN A 272 -2.52 4.92 15.30
C ASN A 272 -2.54 3.44 14.91
N ASN A 273 -1.43 2.91 14.40
CA ASN A 273 -1.36 1.57 13.79
C ASN A 273 -1.88 0.47 14.71
N ILE A 274 -1.26 0.38 15.89
CA ILE A 274 -1.52 -0.71 16.82
C ILE A 274 -2.85 -0.51 17.54
N SER A 275 -3.23 0.74 17.81
CA SER A 275 -4.53 1.10 18.38
C SER A 275 -5.66 0.64 17.47
N TYR A 276 -5.57 0.88 16.15
CA TYR A 276 -6.56 0.39 15.20
C TYR A 276 -6.62 -1.14 15.18
N LEU A 277 -5.48 -1.83 15.18
CA LEU A 277 -5.47 -3.29 15.21
C LEU A 277 -6.17 -3.82 16.47
N LEU A 278 -5.84 -3.30 17.64
CA LEU A 278 -6.44 -3.74 18.90
C LEU A 278 -7.96 -3.46 18.94
N ASP A 279 -8.42 -2.35 18.36
CA ASP A 279 -9.87 -2.10 18.19
C ASP A 279 -10.56 -3.15 17.32
N TYR A 280 -9.93 -3.56 16.22
CA TYR A 280 -10.45 -4.66 15.40
C TYR A 280 -10.48 -5.95 16.22
N LEU A 281 -9.38 -6.31 16.88
CA LEU A 281 -9.32 -7.54 17.66
C LEU A 281 -10.40 -7.55 18.76
N LEU A 282 -10.60 -6.43 19.46
CA LEU A 282 -11.64 -6.25 20.47
C LEU A 282 -13.04 -6.48 19.88
N LYS A 283 -13.35 -5.83 18.76
CA LYS A 283 -14.62 -5.99 18.04
C LYS A 283 -14.87 -7.46 17.69
N TYR A 284 -13.86 -8.15 17.16
CA TYR A 284 -14.00 -9.54 16.72
C TYR A 284 -14.02 -10.54 17.88
N TYR A 285 -13.29 -10.28 18.96
CA TYR A 285 -13.40 -11.05 20.20
C TYR A 285 -14.80 -10.95 20.80
N ASN A 286 -15.35 -9.74 20.89
CA ASN A 286 -16.71 -9.54 21.41
C ASN A 286 -17.77 -10.22 20.54
N ARG A 287 -17.54 -10.32 19.23
CA ARG A 287 -18.37 -11.13 18.33
C ARG A 287 -18.19 -12.64 18.56
N PHE A 288 -16.97 -13.10 18.79
CA PHE A 288 -16.68 -14.50 19.12
C PHE A 288 -17.43 -14.95 20.37
N ILE A 289 -17.31 -14.21 21.48
CA ILE A 289 -17.97 -14.57 22.75
C ILE A 289 -19.49 -14.45 22.68
N ALA A 290 -20.04 -13.59 21.82
CA ALA A 290 -21.48 -13.55 21.58
C ALA A 290 -22.00 -14.88 20.97
N ILE A 291 -21.19 -15.54 20.15
CA ILE A 291 -21.51 -16.83 19.52
C ILE A 291 -21.12 -18.01 20.43
N LYS A 292 -19.99 -17.90 21.14
CA LYS A 292 -19.44 -18.92 22.04
C LYS A 292 -19.28 -18.33 23.46
N PRO A 293 -20.37 -18.11 24.20
CA PRO A 293 -20.31 -17.42 25.50
C PRO A 293 -19.71 -18.26 26.62
N ASN A 294 -19.74 -19.60 26.51
CA ASN A 294 -19.40 -20.49 27.63
C ASN A 294 -18.17 -21.34 27.34
N ILE A 295 -17.31 -21.52 28.34
CA ILE A 295 -16.21 -22.48 28.35
C ILE A 295 -16.51 -23.62 29.33
N LYS A 296 -16.24 -24.87 28.92
CA LYS A 296 -16.45 -26.04 29.76
C LYS A 296 -15.23 -26.25 30.65
N ARG A 297 -15.40 -26.16 31.96
CA ARG A 297 -14.36 -26.44 32.96
C ARG A 297 -14.65 -27.74 33.70
N THR A 298 -13.60 -28.41 34.16
CA THR A 298 -13.68 -29.61 35.00
C THR A 298 -12.89 -29.37 36.27
N LYS A 299 -13.52 -29.52 37.44
CA LYS A 299 -12.86 -29.49 38.75
C LYS A 299 -12.81 -30.90 39.33
N TYR A 300 -11.68 -31.24 39.94
CA TYR A 300 -11.45 -32.51 40.61
C TYR A 300 -11.39 -32.28 42.12
N TYR A 301 -12.17 -33.03 42.87
CA TYR A 301 -12.14 -33.00 44.34
C TYR A 301 -11.75 -34.39 44.85
N TYR A 302 -10.85 -34.40 45.83
CA TYR A 302 -10.48 -35.61 46.56
C TYR A 302 -11.12 -35.54 47.93
N ASN A 303 -12.31 -36.14 48.07
CA ASN A 303 -12.93 -36.34 49.37
C ASN A 303 -13.58 -37.72 49.40
N ARG A 304 -12.90 -38.71 49.99
CA ARG A 304 -13.29 -40.14 50.04
C ARG A 304 -13.47 -40.84 48.67
N GLY A 305 -12.93 -40.25 47.60
CA GLY A 305 -12.95 -40.73 46.22
C GLY A 305 -12.60 -39.59 45.26
N LEU A 306 -12.36 -39.89 43.98
CA LEU A 306 -12.19 -38.87 42.94
C LEU A 306 -13.57 -38.41 42.44
N GLU A 307 -13.98 -37.20 42.81
CA GLU A 307 -15.20 -36.57 42.31
C GLU A 307 -14.89 -35.58 41.17
N VAL A 308 -15.65 -35.66 40.08
CA VAL A 308 -15.42 -34.86 38.86
C VAL A 308 -16.63 -33.96 38.60
N TYR A 309 -16.45 -32.64 38.71
CA TYR A 309 -17.50 -31.65 38.47
C TYR A 309 -17.26 -30.93 37.15
N ARG A 310 -18.23 -30.99 36.23
CA ARG A 310 -18.21 -30.26 34.96
C ARG A 310 -19.16 -29.07 35.05
N TYR A 311 -18.66 -27.88 34.76
CA TYR A 311 -19.47 -26.66 34.74
C TYR A 311 -19.11 -25.78 33.55
N ASN A 312 -20.04 -24.87 33.22
CA ASN A 312 -19.83 -23.86 32.19
C ASN A 312 -19.49 -22.54 32.87
N ASP A 313 -18.33 -21.99 32.53
CA ASP A 313 -17.93 -20.65 32.92
C ASP A 313 -18.19 -19.69 31.76
N LYS A 314 -18.53 -18.43 32.06
CA LYS A 314 -18.79 -17.44 31.01
C LYS A 314 -17.47 -16.78 30.61
N ARG A 315 -17.23 -16.66 29.31
CA ARG A 315 -16.11 -15.85 28.81
C ARG A 315 -16.34 -14.38 29.17
N PRO A 316 -15.33 -13.67 29.71
CA PRO A 316 -15.48 -12.27 30.05
C PRO A 316 -15.66 -11.43 28.79
N ARG A 317 -16.60 -10.48 28.81
CA ARG A 317 -16.60 -9.39 27.81
C ARG A 317 -15.41 -8.49 28.07
N PHE A 318 -14.84 -7.95 27.01
CA PHE A 318 -13.74 -7.00 27.10
C PHE A 318 -14.22 -5.63 26.63
N SER A 319 -13.84 -4.58 27.35
CA SER A 319 -14.24 -3.20 27.03
C SER A 319 -13.05 -2.40 26.49
N ARG A 320 -13.31 -1.21 25.96
CA ARG A 320 -12.25 -0.35 25.47
C ARG A 320 -11.43 0.25 26.62
N GLU A 321 -12.09 0.51 27.75
CA GLU A 321 -11.44 1.01 28.96
C GLU A 321 -10.40 -0.01 29.49
N LEU A 322 -10.78 -1.28 29.57
CA LEU A 322 -9.86 -2.37 29.93
C LEU A 322 -8.71 -2.54 28.92
N LEU A 323 -8.91 -2.15 27.66
CA LEU A 323 -7.85 -2.22 26.66
C LEU A 323 -6.72 -1.22 26.95
N ASP A 324 -7.05 -0.03 27.40
CA ASP A 324 -6.06 0.98 27.76
C ASP A 324 -5.40 0.69 29.13
N GLU A 325 -6.09 -0.02 30.02
CA GLU A 325 -5.56 -0.45 31.32
C GLU A 325 -4.67 -1.70 31.24
N GLU A 326 -5.10 -2.76 30.54
CA GLU A 326 -4.38 -4.04 30.50
C GLU A 326 -3.27 -4.07 29.43
N PHE A 327 -3.39 -3.28 28.36
CA PHE A 327 -2.41 -3.22 27.28
C PHE A 327 -1.75 -1.85 27.25
N ASP A 328 -0.78 -1.66 28.14
CA ASP A 328 -0.02 -0.42 28.24
C ASP A 328 0.83 -0.14 26.98
N LEU A 329 1.52 1.01 26.97
CA LEU A 329 2.33 1.43 25.84
C LEU A 329 3.50 0.46 25.58
N SER A 330 4.06 -0.18 26.61
CA SER A 330 5.14 -1.16 26.47
C SER A 330 4.66 -2.39 25.74
N TYR A 331 3.55 -2.98 26.20
CA TYR A 331 2.93 -4.12 25.52
C TYR A 331 2.63 -3.79 24.05
N ARG A 332 2.01 -2.64 23.79
CA ARG A 332 1.64 -2.21 22.43
C ARG A 332 2.86 -2.05 21.54
N ALA A 333 3.94 -1.45 22.04
CA ALA A 333 5.18 -1.28 21.30
C ALA A 333 5.84 -2.63 20.97
N ASN A 334 5.84 -3.55 21.93
CA ASN A 334 6.42 -4.88 21.78
C ASN A 334 5.64 -5.72 20.77
N LEU A 335 4.31 -5.73 20.90
CA LEU A 335 3.43 -6.36 19.92
C LEU A 335 3.61 -5.75 18.52
N TYR A 336 3.72 -4.42 18.44
CA TYR A 336 3.98 -3.75 17.17
C TYR A 336 5.31 -4.20 16.55
N ALA A 337 6.39 -4.27 17.33
CA ALA A 337 7.69 -4.74 16.85
C ALA A 337 7.65 -6.18 16.33
N GLU A 338 6.93 -7.08 17.00
CA GLU A 338 6.76 -8.47 16.57
C GLU A 338 6.04 -8.57 15.23
N ILE A 339 4.91 -7.86 15.10
CA ILE A 339 4.14 -7.86 13.85
C ILE A 339 4.95 -7.26 12.71
N ARG A 340 5.67 -6.15 12.95
CA ARG A 340 6.53 -5.54 11.91
C ARG A 340 7.69 -6.47 11.54
N ASN A 341 8.25 -7.22 12.47
CA ASN A 341 9.27 -8.22 12.15
C ASN A 341 8.70 -9.32 11.24
N PHE A 342 7.50 -9.82 11.54
CA PHE A 342 6.81 -10.77 10.66
C PHE A 342 6.55 -10.19 9.25
N GLU A 343 5.97 -8.99 9.17
CA GLU A 343 5.63 -8.33 7.90
C GLU A 343 6.86 -8.02 7.04
N THR A 344 8.02 -7.80 7.67
CA THR A 344 9.31 -7.61 7.01
C THR A 344 10.09 -8.92 6.80
N ASN A 345 9.40 -10.07 6.85
CA ASN A 345 9.96 -11.40 6.63
C ASN A 345 11.05 -11.78 7.65
N TYR A 346 10.77 -11.54 8.93
CA TYR A 346 11.66 -11.84 10.06
C TYR A 346 13.05 -11.23 9.86
N ARG A 347 13.07 -9.94 9.53
CA ARG A 347 14.30 -9.20 9.27
C ARG A 347 15.29 -9.31 10.44
N TYR A 348 14.77 -9.31 11.66
CA TYR A 348 15.56 -9.44 12.88
C TYR A 348 15.38 -10.82 13.49
N SER A 349 16.51 -11.41 13.90
CA SER A 349 16.52 -12.57 14.80
C SER A 349 15.90 -12.21 16.15
N GLU A 350 15.47 -13.21 16.89
CA GLU A 350 14.85 -13.04 18.21
C GLU A 350 15.70 -12.17 19.17
N PRO A 351 17.03 -12.35 19.33
CA PRO A 351 17.83 -11.48 20.20
C PRO A 351 17.86 -10.01 19.74
N ASN A 352 17.86 -9.76 18.43
CA ASN A 352 17.87 -8.40 17.89
C ASN A 352 16.49 -7.75 18.05
N LEU A 353 15.42 -8.55 17.92
CA LEU A 353 14.07 -8.08 18.17
C LEU A 353 13.86 -7.72 19.64
N GLU A 354 14.35 -8.52 20.57
CA GLU A 354 14.30 -8.19 22.00
C GLU A 354 15.07 -6.91 22.31
N SER A 355 16.24 -6.69 21.69
CA SER A 355 16.96 -5.42 21.85
C SER A 355 16.15 -4.22 21.32
N ILE A 356 15.38 -4.38 20.24
CA ILE A 356 14.48 -3.33 19.74
C ILE A 356 13.38 -3.04 20.77
N LYS A 357 12.78 -4.07 21.36
CA LYS A 357 11.74 -3.95 22.40
C LYS A 357 12.26 -3.22 23.64
N GLU A 358 13.39 -3.65 24.19
CA GLU A 358 14.03 -3.01 25.35
C GLU A 358 14.34 -1.52 25.10
N ASN A 359 14.81 -1.18 23.89
CA ASN A 359 15.06 0.20 23.51
C ASN A 359 13.76 1.02 23.36
N ALA A 360 12.66 0.39 22.92
CA ALA A 360 11.35 1.04 22.90
C ALA A 360 10.87 1.34 24.31
N ASP A 361 11.02 0.40 25.26
CA ASP A 361 10.70 0.60 26.67
C ASP A 361 11.53 1.72 27.30
N GLN A 362 12.83 1.79 26.99
CA GLN A 362 13.66 2.89 27.47
C GLN A 362 13.21 4.26 26.93
N LYS A 363 12.66 4.31 25.70
CA LYS A 363 12.08 5.54 25.16
C LYS A 363 10.79 5.94 25.86
N ILE A 364 9.97 4.98 26.27
CA ILE A 364 8.78 5.22 27.10
C ILE A 364 9.21 5.91 28.41
N LEU A 365 10.13 5.31 29.17
CA LEU A 365 10.63 5.84 30.44
C LEU A 365 11.25 7.24 30.29
N ASN A 366 12.01 7.46 29.22
CA ASN A 366 12.61 8.77 28.93
C ASN A 366 11.55 9.83 28.58
N ALA A 367 10.47 9.45 27.91
CA ALA A 367 9.39 10.36 27.55
C ALA A 367 8.51 10.69 28.77
N GLU A 368 8.29 9.73 29.66
CA GLU A 368 7.59 9.89 30.93
C GLU A 368 8.32 10.81 31.90
N SER A 369 9.63 10.63 32.06
CA SER A 369 10.44 11.51 32.91
C SER A 369 10.46 12.96 32.44
N ARG A 370 10.16 13.21 31.15
CA ARG A 370 10.00 14.55 30.56
C ARG A 370 8.59 15.11 30.69
N GLY A 371 7.63 14.36 31.25
CA GLY A 371 6.24 14.79 31.41
C GLY A 371 5.47 14.93 30.09
N LEU A 372 5.86 14.18 29.05
CA LEU A 372 5.19 14.23 27.74
C LEU A 372 3.77 13.62 27.81
N LEU A 373 2.87 14.17 27.00
CA LEU A 373 1.51 13.67 26.85
C LEU A 373 1.52 12.25 26.25
N GLN A 374 0.44 11.48 26.48
CA GLN A 374 0.29 10.12 25.94
C GLN A 374 0.53 10.05 24.43
N SER A 375 -0.09 10.96 23.66
CA SER A 375 0.04 11.01 22.20
C SER A 375 1.47 11.30 21.73
N GLU A 376 2.21 12.13 22.48
CA GLU A 376 3.62 12.42 22.20
C GLU A 376 4.51 11.21 22.49
N ARG A 377 4.25 10.51 23.60
CA ARG A 377 4.92 9.25 23.95
C ARG A 377 4.71 8.19 22.87
N GLU A 378 3.46 7.98 22.45
CA GLU A 378 3.09 7.04 21.39
C GLU A 378 3.80 7.37 20.07
N SER A 379 3.79 8.64 19.66
CA SER A 379 4.48 9.08 18.44
C SER A 379 5.99 8.79 18.47
N ILE A 380 6.66 9.04 19.59
CA ILE A 380 8.09 8.78 19.77
C ILE A 380 8.38 7.27 19.70
N VAL A 381 7.59 6.47 20.39
CA VAL A 381 7.84 5.03 20.57
C VAL A 381 7.49 4.27 19.28
N TYR A 382 6.31 4.48 18.71
CA TYR A 382 5.93 3.84 17.46
C TYR A 382 6.77 4.35 16.29
N GLY A 383 7.16 5.63 16.29
CA GLY A 383 8.11 6.17 15.32
C GLY A 383 9.48 5.51 15.42
N TYR A 384 9.95 5.21 16.63
CA TYR A 384 11.19 4.45 16.84
C TYR A 384 11.08 3.02 16.31
N VAL A 385 10.02 2.29 16.69
CA VAL A 385 9.80 0.92 16.21
C VAL A 385 9.76 0.92 14.69
N GLU A 386 8.96 1.79 14.07
CA GLU A 386 8.87 1.88 12.61
C GLU A 386 10.22 2.19 11.96
N HIS A 387 11.02 3.06 12.57
CA HIS A 387 12.37 3.36 12.10
C HIS A 387 13.26 2.13 12.00
N GLN A 388 13.16 1.18 12.93
CA GLN A 388 13.94 -0.06 12.87
C GLN A 388 13.53 -0.90 11.65
N PHE A 389 12.25 -0.94 11.32
CA PHE A 389 11.75 -1.76 10.21
C PHE A 389 11.83 -1.08 8.84
N LYS A 390 12.46 0.10 8.71
CA LYS A 390 12.78 0.74 7.43
C LYS A 390 13.85 -0.05 6.68
N GLY A 391 13.50 -0.67 5.55
CA GLY A 391 14.43 -1.63 4.90
C GLY A 391 14.38 -1.75 3.39
N PHE A 392 13.31 -1.34 2.71
CA PHE A 392 13.20 -1.55 1.26
C PHE A 392 14.31 -0.83 0.44
N PHE A 393 14.89 0.26 0.95
CA PHE A 393 15.85 1.11 0.23
C PHE A 393 17.32 0.75 0.45
N ASN A 394 17.64 -0.04 1.48
CA ASN A 394 19.02 -0.46 1.77
C ASN A 394 19.29 -1.92 1.38
N ASP A 395 18.28 -2.64 0.89
CA ASP A 395 18.51 -3.96 0.32
C ASP A 395 19.27 -3.81 -1.00
N LEU A 396 20.48 -4.37 -1.05
CA LEU A 396 21.26 -4.58 -2.27
C LEU A 396 20.39 -5.07 -3.45
N GLY A 397 19.27 -5.75 -3.18
CA GLY A 397 18.29 -6.21 -4.16
C GLY A 397 17.60 -5.11 -4.98
N ALA A 398 17.21 -3.98 -4.39
CA ALA A 398 16.52 -2.88 -5.11
C ALA A 398 17.50 -2.14 -6.04
N ASN A 399 18.65 -1.74 -5.51
CA ASN A 399 19.73 -1.11 -6.27
C ASN A 399 20.28 -2.04 -7.37
N ASN A 400 20.45 -3.34 -7.07
CA ASN A 400 20.81 -4.32 -8.10
C ASN A 400 19.70 -4.44 -9.15
N ALA A 401 18.43 -4.56 -8.76
CA ALA A 401 17.32 -4.68 -9.72
C ALA A 401 17.25 -3.47 -10.67
N VAL A 402 17.42 -2.25 -10.16
CA VAL A 402 17.47 -1.02 -10.98
C VAL A 402 18.69 -1.01 -11.90
N ARG A 403 19.88 -1.33 -11.39
CA ARG A 403 21.12 -1.43 -12.20
C ARG A 403 20.97 -2.45 -13.32
N ILE A 404 20.48 -3.64 -12.99
CA ILE A 404 20.28 -4.75 -13.93
C ILE A 404 19.22 -4.40 -14.95
N LYS A 405 18.09 -3.79 -14.56
CA LYS A 405 17.08 -3.31 -15.53
C LYS A 405 17.71 -2.37 -16.56
N ARG A 406 18.53 -1.41 -16.11
CA ARG A 406 19.26 -0.48 -17.00
C ARG A 406 20.30 -1.19 -17.89
N GLU A 407 21.01 -2.18 -17.36
CA GLU A 407 21.97 -3.00 -18.14
C GLU A 407 21.24 -3.79 -19.25
N LEU A 408 20.08 -4.38 -18.94
CA LEU A 408 19.31 -5.18 -19.91
C LEU A 408 18.59 -4.31 -20.93
N GLU A 409 18.12 -3.12 -20.54
CA GLU A 409 17.60 -2.10 -21.47
C GLU A 409 18.67 -1.63 -22.46
N ARG A 410 19.94 -1.62 -22.05
CA ARG A 410 21.09 -1.34 -22.94
C ARG A 410 21.46 -2.51 -23.85
N GLU A 411 21.27 -3.75 -23.39
CA GLU A 411 21.65 -4.98 -24.11
C GLU A 411 20.59 -5.53 -25.11
N GLY A 412 19.34 -5.07 -25.06
CA GLY A 412 18.27 -5.50 -25.98
C GLY A 412 17.71 -6.92 -25.76
N GLU A 413 16.99 -7.46 -26.76
CA GLU A 413 16.09 -8.65 -26.67
C GLU A 413 16.71 -9.98 -26.17
N SER A 414 18.03 -10.11 -26.08
CA SER A 414 18.70 -11.38 -25.72
C SER A 414 18.60 -11.80 -24.24
N SER A 415 17.94 -11.00 -23.41
CA SER A 415 18.20 -10.92 -21.96
C SER A 415 17.10 -11.46 -21.03
N GLY A 416 15.95 -11.90 -21.55
CA GLY A 416 14.81 -12.33 -20.73
C GLY A 416 15.11 -13.49 -19.77
N HIS A 417 16.03 -14.40 -20.13
CA HIS A 417 16.46 -15.49 -19.26
C HIS A 417 17.44 -15.04 -18.16
N LYS A 418 18.34 -14.08 -18.45
CA LYS A 418 19.23 -13.47 -17.46
C LYS A 418 18.44 -12.69 -16.40
N LEU A 419 17.40 -11.94 -16.79
CA LEU A 419 16.57 -11.19 -15.86
C LEU A 419 15.91 -12.11 -14.81
N LYS A 420 15.41 -13.28 -15.23
CA LYS A 420 14.78 -14.25 -14.31
C LYS A 420 15.79 -14.84 -13.33
N SER A 421 16.93 -15.35 -13.82
CA SER A 421 17.95 -15.94 -12.95
C SER A 421 18.55 -14.93 -11.99
N VAL A 422 18.66 -13.67 -12.41
CA VAL A 422 19.26 -12.60 -11.60
C VAL A 422 18.25 -12.00 -10.62
N LEU A 423 16.96 -11.82 -10.98
CA LEU A 423 15.93 -11.46 -9.99
C LEU A 423 15.78 -12.55 -8.92
N GLU A 424 15.81 -13.82 -9.32
CA GLU A 424 15.82 -14.95 -8.39
C GLU A 424 17.10 -14.98 -7.52
N ALA A 425 18.26 -14.55 -8.06
CA ALA A 425 19.50 -14.43 -7.31
C ALA A 425 19.53 -13.21 -6.37
N SER A 426 18.99 -12.05 -6.76
CA SER A 426 18.89 -10.85 -5.91
C SER A 426 17.92 -11.07 -4.75
N VAL A 427 16.81 -11.78 -4.99
CA VAL A 427 15.90 -12.23 -3.93
C VAL A 427 16.59 -13.23 -2.98
N ARG A 428 17.53 -14.05 -3.47
CA ARG A 428 18.34 -14.94 -2.64
C ARG A 428 19.47 -14.22 -1.90
N GLN A 429 20.10 -13.20 -2.51
CA GLN A 429 21.16 -12.42 -1.87
C GLN A 429 20.61 -11.51 -0.76
N GLY A 430 19.41 -10.94 -0.92
CA GLY A 430 18.72 -10.24 0.17
C GLY A 430 18.40 -11.15 1.37
N ARG A 431 18.35 -12.48 1.19
CA ARG A 431 18.20 -13.46 2.28
C ARG A 431 19.52 -13.81 2.99
N ASN A 432 20.66 -13.49 2.39
CA ASN A 432 21.99 -13.87 2.89
C ASN A 432 22.82 -12.68 3.40
N THR A 433 22.31 -11.45 3.29
CA THR A 433 22.84 -10.31 4.03
C THR A 433 22.46 -10.44 5.50
N VAL A 434 23.28 -11.22 6.20
CA VAL A 434 23.50 -11.09 7.65
C VAL A 434 24.00 -9.67 7.88
N TYR A 435 23.29 -8.90 8.71
CA TYR A 435 23.83 -7.68 9.31
C TYR A 435 24.86 -8.06 10.36
#